data_AF-A0AAP8KS12-F1
#
_entry.id   AF-A0AAP8KS12-F1
#
_cell.length_a   1.000
_cell.length_b   1.000
_cell.length_c   1.000
_cell.angle_alpha   90.00
_cell.angle_beta   90.00
_cell.angle_gamma   90.00
#
_symmetry.space_group_name_H-M   'P 1'
#
loop_
_entity.id
_entity.type
_entity.pdbx_description
1 polymer ?
#
loop_
_entity_poly.entity_id
_entity_poly.type
_entity_poly.pdbx_seq_one_letter_code
_entity_poly.pdbx_strand_id
1 'polypeptide(L)'
;MNHETNIYRVCEQFGAPLPPNDTPNTPPHNPVDLQNMCKSIGRWTYFWTNSTIGNFWVYVTLIGIEGSPIGPFNTILGCLKNGRQGIILPLNQITDYEIR
;
A
#
# COMPACT_ATOMS: atom_id res chain seq x y z
N MET A 1 -11.41 18.05 4.64
CA MET A 1 -10.38 17.95 3.58
C MET A 1 -10.19 16.47 3.33
N ASN A 2 -10.60 15.95 2.17
CA ASN A 2 -10.70 14.50 1.93
C ASN A 2 -9.30 13.89 1.83
N HIS A 3 -9.03 12.83 2.59
CA HIS A 3 -7.72 12.19 2.68
C HIS A 3 -7.24 11.68 1.30
N GLU A 4 -8.16 11.19 0.48
CA GLU A 4 -7.93 10.81 -0.91
C GLU A 4 -7.27 11.92 -1.75
N THR A 5 -7.76 13.15 -1.64
CA THR A 5 -7.22 14.30 -2.41
C THR A 5 -5.79 14.66 -2.01
N ASN A 6 -5.40 14.37 -0.76
CA ASN A 6 -4.03 14.59 -0.29
C ASN A 6 -3.07 13.49 -0.79
N ILE A 7 -3.49 12.21 -0.82
CA ILE A 7 -2.63 11.11 -1.26
C ILE A 7 -2.29 11.24 -2.74
N TYR A 8 -3.29 11.52 -3.59
CA TYR A 8 -3.05 11.75 -5.01
C TYR A 8 -2.07 12.91 -5.24
N ARG A 9 -2.23 14.02 -4.51
CA ARG A 9 -1.29 15.16 -4.58
C ARG A 9 0.10 14.82 -4.07
N VAL A 10 0.22 14.01 -3.01
CA VAL A 10 1.52 13.54 -2.50
C VAL A 10 2.22 12.67 -3.54
N CYS A 11 1.51 11.74 -4.17
CA CYS A 11 2.08 10.93 -5.25
C CYS A 11 2.55 11.83 -6.41
N GLU A 12 1.70 12.74 -6.90
CA GLU A 12 2.03 13.63 -8.02
C GLU A 12 3.14 14.65 -7.72
N GLN A 13 3.23 15.19 -6.50
CA GLN A 13 4.19 16.22 -6.15
C GLN A 13 5.60 15.68 -5.91
N PHE A 14 5.71 14.51 -5.28
CA PHE A 14 7.02 13.95 -4.95
C PHE A 14 7.53 13.03 -6.07
N GLY A 15 6.61 12.36 -6.79
CA GLY A 15 6.95 11.20 -7.61
C GLY A 15 7.46 10.07 -6.72
N ALA A 16 6.73 8.97 -6.63
CA ALA A 16 7.28 7.80 -5.95
C ALA A 16 8.62 7.41 -6.64
N PRO A 17 9.68 7.04 -5.88
CA PRO A 17 10.92 6.56 -6.48
C PRO A 17 10.61 5.38 -7.40
N LEU A 18 11.44 5.07 -8.41
CA LEU A 18 11.13 3.92 -9.27
C LEU A 18 11.06 2.63 -8.43
N PRO A 19 10.00 1.81 -8.57
CA PRO A 19 9.92 0.55 -7.86
C PRO A 19 11.00 -0.42 -8.35
N PRO A 20 11.32 -1.45 -7.55
CA PRO A 20 12.11 -2.58 -8.01
C PRO A 20 11.57 -3.14 -9.32
N ASN A 21 12.46 -3.49 -10.25
CA ASN A 21 12.07 -4.05 -11.54
C ASN A 21 11.67 -5.52 -11.44
N ASP A 22 12.02 -6.19 -10.36
CA ASP A 22 11.66 -7.56 -10.07
C ASP A 22 10.38 -7.64 -9.23
N THR A 23 9.58 -8.65 -9.56
CA THR A 23 8.53 -9.15 -8.68
C THR A 23 9.14 -10.29 -7.87
N PRO A 24 8.95 -10.34 -6.54
CA PRO A 24 9.48 -11.45 -5.78
C PRO A 24 8.84 -12.78 -6.23
N ASN A 25 9.67 -13.81 -6.40
CA ASN A 25 9.24 -15.11 -6.89
C ASN A 25 8.36 -15.86 -5.88
N THR A 26 8.50 -15.54 -4.59
CA THR A 26 7.78 -16.19 -3.49
C THR A 26 7.38 -15.14 -2.45
N PRO A 27 6.13 -15.17 -1.93
CA PRO A 27 5.75 -14.33 -0.81
C PRO A 27 6.57 -14.67 0.44
N PRO A 28 7.27 -13.71 1.05
CA PRO A 28 7.90 -13.94 2.35
C PRO A 28 6.80 -14.02 3.40
N HIS A 29 6.78 -15.04 4.26
CA HIS A 29 5.69 -15.22 5.24
C HIS A 29 5.74 -14.18 6.37
N ASN A 30 5.27 -12.96 6.11
CA ASN A 30 5.16 -11.92 7.11
C ASN A 30 3.74 -11.89 7.66
N PRO A 31 3.54 -11.88 8.99
CA PRO A 31 2.21 -11.70 9.54
C PRO A 31 1.65 -10.34 9.12
N VAL A 32 0.48 -10.37 8.46
CA VAL A 32 -0.25 -9.18 8.01
C VAL A 32 -0.97 -8.57 9.21
N ASP A 33 -0.23 -7.80 10.01
CA ASP A 33 -0.75 -7.03 11.13
C ASP A 33 -0.30 -5.57 11.05
N LEU A 34 -1.01 -4.70 11.76
CA LEU A 34 -0.80 -3.25 11.71
C LEU A 34 0.63 -2.86 12.11
N GLN A 35 1.18 -3.50 13.15
CA GLN A 35 2.48 -3.12 13.69
C GLN A 35 3.61 -3.45 12.72
N ASN A 36 3.54 -4.63 12.08
CA ASN A 36 4.51 -5.02 11.08
C ASN A 36 4.32 -4.26 9.76
N MET A 37 3.07 -3.92 9.40
CA MET A 37 2.80 -3.07 8.25
C MET A 37 3.38 -1.66 8.40
N CYS A 38 3.39 -1.06 9.61
CA CYS A 38 4.00 0.25 9.83
C CYS A 38 5.48 0.35 9.37
N LYS A 39 6.19 -0.78 9.27
CA LYS A 39 7.57 -0.84 8.76
C LYS A 39 7.67 -0.57 7.26
N SER A 40 6.57 -0.67 6.51
CA SER A 40 6.50 -0.40 5.07
C SER A 40 6.46 1.10 4.74
N ILE A 41 6.13 1.97 5.71
CA ILE A 41 6.01 3.41 5.49
C ILE A 41 7.34 3.97 4.97
N GLY A 42 7.26 4.71 3.86
CA GLY A 42 8.40 5.30 3.15
C GLY A 42 9.19 4.31 2.28
N ARG A 43 8.66 3.11 2.04
CA ARG A 43 9.36 2.04 1.31
C ARG A 43 8.49 1.43 0.21
N TRP A 44 9.14 0.81 -0.77
CA TRP A 44 8.43 0.02 -1.76
C TRP A 44 8.05 -1.31 -1.16
N THR A 45 6.77 -1.64 -1.25
CA THR A 45 6.23 -2.89 -0.72
C THR A 45 5.47 -3.62 -1.79
N TYR A 46 5.84 -4.87 -2.05
CA TYR A 46 5.12 -5.73 -2.96
C TYR A 46 4.00 -6.40 -2.17
N PHE A 47 2.76 -6.17 -2.57
CA PHE A 47 1.60 -6.78 -1.91
C PHE A 47 1.10 -7.96 -2.73
N TRP A 48 1.03 -9.11 -2.08
CA TRP A 48 0.19 -10.21 -2.55
C TRP A 48 -1.22 -9.97 -2.04
N THR A 49 -2.18 -9.91 -2.96
CA THR A 49 -3.58 -9.66 -2.64
C THR A 49 -4.45 -10.84 -3.04
N ASN A 50 -5.55 -11.03 -2.31
CA ASN A 50 -6.62 -11.95 -2.71
C ASN A 50 -7.71 -11.24 -3.54
N SER A 51 -7.40 -10.04 -4.05
CA SER A 51 -8.35 -9.12 -4.68
C SER A 51 -8.19 -9.13 -6.20
N THR A 52 -9.23 -8.71 -6.92
CA THR A 52 -9.24 -8.67 -8.40
C THR A 52 -8.25 -7.66 -8.98
N ILE A 53 -7.69 -6.78 -8.15
CA ILE A 53 -6.62 -5.82 -8.50
C ILE A 53 -5.26 -6.50 -8.72
N GLY A 54 -5.08 -7.75 -8.28
CA GLY A 54 -3.85 -8.52 -8.46
C GLY A 54 -2.72 -8.11 -7.50
N ASN A 55 -1.50 -8.54 -7.80
CA ASN A 55 -0.32 -8.30 -6.98
C ASN A 55 0.55 -7.18 -7.58
N PHE A 56 1.02 -6.25 -6.76
CA PHE A 56 1.71 -5.07 -7.28
C PHE A 56 2.59 -4.39 -6.22
N TRP A 57 3.52 -3.58 -6.71
CA TRP A 57 4.34 -2.68 -5.91
C TRP A 57 3.55 -1.44 -5.51
N VAL A 58 3.65 -1.07 -4.23
CA VAL A 58 3.11 0.17 -3.66
C VAL A 58 4.19 0.86 -2.85
N TYR A 59 4.39 2.14 -3.09
CA TYR A 59 5.21 2.98 -2.23
C TYR A 59 4.33 3.45 -1.08
N VAL A 60 4.48 2.84 0.09
CA VAL A 60 3.57 3.09 1.22
C VAL A 60 3.89 4.44 1.83
N THR A 61 2.89 5.32 1.91
CA THR A 61 3.05 6.67 2.45
C THR A 61 2.44 6.79 3.85
N LEU A 62 1.36 6.07 4.11
CA LEU A 62 0.65 6.09 5.38
C LEU A 62 -0.05 4.76 5.59
N ILE A 63 -0.19 4.37 6.86
CA ILE A 63 -1.17 3.37 7.28
C ILE A 63 -2.18 4.06 8.16
N GLY A 64 -3.45 3.86 7.83
CA GLY A 64 -4.56 4.60 8.42
C GLY A 64 -5.69 3.68 8.86
N ILE A 65 -6.71 4.32 9.41
CA ILE A 65 -8.00 3.71 9.73
C ILE A 65 -9.03 4.49 8.94
N GLU A 66 -9.76 3.82 8.07
CA GLU A 66 -10.89 4.41 7.35
C GLU A 66 -12.22 4.02 7.98
N GLY A 67 -13.15 4.96 8.00
CA GLY A 67 -14.50 4.73 8.49
C GLY A 67 -15.39 4.18 7.37
N SER A 68 -16.00 3.02 7.62
CA SER A 68 -17.07 2.46 6.78
C SER A 68 -18.37 2.39 7.59
N PRO A 69 -19.56 2.33 6.95
CA PRO A 69 -20.84 2.09 7.65
C PRO A 69 -20.85 0.86 8.56
N ILE A 70 -19.98 -0.12 8.30
CA ILE A 70 -19.81 -1.34 9.09
C ILE A 70 -18.72 -1.24 10.18
N GLY A 71 -18.10 -0.07 10.34
CA GLY A 71 -17.06 0.20 11.33
C GLY A 71 -15.71 0.60 10.73
N PRO A 72 -14.75 0.99 11.58
CA PRO A 72 -13.40 1.34 11.15
C PRO A 72 -12.64 0.11 10.65
N PHE A 73 -11.86 0.26 9.58
CA PHE A 73 -10.96 -0.78 9.07
C PHE A 73 -9.58 -0.19 8.76
N ASN A 74 -8.55 -1.00 8.96
CA ASN A 74 -7.17 -0.58 8.69
C ASN A 74 -6.91 -0.57 7.19
N THR A 75 -6.24 0.47 6.71
CA THR A 75 -5.92 0.67 5.29
C THR A 75 -4.46 1.05 5.10
N ILE A 76 -3.90 0.62 3.98
CA ILE A 76 -2.61 1.08 3.47
C ILE A 76 -2.88 2.13 2.41
N LEU A 77 -2.21 3.27 2.53
CA LEU A 77 -2.26 4.35 1.58
C LEU A 77 -0.88 4.44 0.93
N GLY A 78 -0.85 4.50 -0.39
CA GLY A 78 0.42 4.56 -1.10
C GLY A 78 0.29 4.94 -2.57
N CYS A 79 1.44 4.99 -3.23
CA CYS A 79 1.56 5.37 -4.63
C CYS A 79 1.93 4.17 -5.50
N LEU A 80 1.29 4.07 -6.67
CA LEU A 80 1.63 3.06 -7.68
C LEU A 80 2.86 3.46 -8.49
N LYS A 81 3.43 2.51 -9.24
CA LYS A 81 4.67 2.64 -10.06
C LYS A 81 4.72 3.89 -10.96
N ASN A 82 3.57 4.37 -11.43
CA ASN A 82 3.53 5.56 -12.28
C ASN A 82 3.66 6.87 -11.49
N GLY A 83 3.78 6.81 -10.16
CA GLY A 83 3.93 7.95 -9.26
C GLY A 83 2.75 8.91 -9.26
N ARG A 84 1.70 8.66 -10.04
CA ARG A 84 0.60 9.60 -10.27
C ARG A 84 -0.73 9.11 -9.73
N GLN A 85 -0.81 7.82 -9.41
CA GLN A 85 -2.01 7.19 -8.88
C GLN A 85 -1.78 6.78 -7.44
N GLY A 86 -2.60 7.34 -6.54
CA GLY A 86 -2.74 6.85 -5.18
C GLY A 86 -3.59 5.57 -5.16
N ILE A 87 -3.35 4.73 -4.16
CA ILE A 87 -4.19 3.59 -3.84
C ILE A 87 -4.49 3.56 -2.34
N ILE A 88 -5.72 3.15 -2.01
CA ILE A 88 -6.13 2.77 -0.66
C ILE A 88 -6.39 1.26 -0.70
N LEU A 89 -5.65 0.51 0.09
CA LEU A 89 -5.72 -0.95 0.14
C LEU A 89 -6.14 -1.40 1.54
N PRO A 90 -7.35 -1.98 1.71
CA PRO A 90 -7.77 -2.56 2.97
C PRO A 90 -6.84 -3.70 3.41
N LEU A 91 -6.46 -3.75 4.68
CA LEU A 91 -5.52 -4.78 5.18
C LEU A 91 -6.04 -6.21 5.00
N ASN A 92 -7.37 -6.42 5.02
CA ASN A 92 -7.98 -7.74 4.80
C ASN A 92 -7.88 -8.25 3.35
N GLN A 93 -7.47 -7.40 2.41
CA GLN A 93 -7.20 -7.80 1.03
C GLN A 93 -5.76 -8.25 0.81
N ILE A 94 -4.90 -8.08 1.81
CA ILE A 94 -3.48 -8.41 1.75
C ILE A 94 -3.29 -9.80 2.36
N THR A 95 -2.73 -10.71 1.59
CA THR A 95 -2.39 -12.06 2.07
C THR A 95 -0.95 -12.15 2.51
N ASP A 96 -0.06 -11.38 1.88
CA ASP A 96 1.35 -11.30 2.25
C ASP A 96 2.04 -10.06 1.66
N TYR A 97 3.26 -9.76 2.09
CA TYR A 97 4.00 -8.58 1.61
C TYR A 97 5.52 -8.63 1.80
N GLU A 98 6.25 -7.99 0.88
CA GLU A 98 7.71 -7.84 0.93
C GLU A 98 8.10 -6.36 0.90
N ILE A 99 8.90 -5.93 1.87
CA ILE A 99 9.42 -4.56 1.94
C ILE A 99 10.80 -4.49 1.28
N ARG A 100 11.03 -3.44 0.49
CA ARG A 100 12.35 -3.03 -0.02
C ARG A 100 12.63 -1.55 0.27
#